data_AF-A0A969QZ79-F1
#
_entry.id   AF-A0A969QZ79-F1
#
_cell.length_a   1.000
_cell.length_b   1.000
_cell.length_c   1.000
_cell.angle_alpha   90.00
_cell.angle_beta   90.00
_cell.angle_gamma   90.00
#
_symmetry.space_group_name_H-M   'P 1'
#
loop_
_entity.id
_entity.type
_entity.pdbx_description
1 polymer ?
#
loop_
_entity_poly.entity_id
_entity_poly.type
_entity_poly.pdbx_seq_one_letter_code
_entity_poly.pdbx_strand_id
1 'polypeptide(L)'
;MPAISSLFLVIALCLAVVIGPQTRPWTWGPAMLALGMSVAAALPEFWKKTKHLGDLTLLVFALMVTSWFAGRAYFSPVAQLGEADLMLLAGALGAFISIRAIEGNKTAERILLWGIALLLTANVWAIGKQVIDPAYSPLF
;
A
#
# COMPACT_ATOMS: atom_id res chain seq x y z
N MET A 1 11.26 -14.11 -3.23
CA MET A 1 12.16 -13.21 -2.49
C MET A 1 11.34 -12.36 -1.52
N PRO A 2 10.70 -12.98 -0.51
CA PRO A 2 9.62 -12.32 0.24
C PRO A 2 10.09 -11.14 1.10
N ALA A 3 11.28 -11.26 1.70
CA ALA A 3 11.84 -10.20 2.55
C ALA A 3 12.15 -8.92 1.77
N ILE A 4 12.61 -9.05 0.51
CA ILE A 4 12.88 -7.90 -0.37
C ILE A 4 11.57 -7.23 -0.76
N SER A 5 10.56 -8.02 -1.13
CA SER A 5 9.21 -7.50 -1.40
C SER A 5 8.66 -6.73 -0.19
N SER A 6 8.75 -7.31 1.00
CA SER A 6 8.34 -6.66 2.26
C SER A 6 9.07 -5.33 2.52
N LEU A 7 10.39 -5.29 2.31
CA LEU A 7 11.17 -4.05 2.47
C LEU A 7 10.68 -2.95 1.53
N PHE A 8 10.53 -3.27 0.24
CA PHE A 8 10.05 -2.30 -0.75
C PHE A 8 8.59 -1.90 -0.53
N LEU A 9 7.74 -2.80 -0.04
CA LEU A 9 6.37 -2.49 0.34
C LEU A 9 6.34 -1.49 1.51
N VAL A 10 7.15 -1.69 2.55
CA VAL A 10 7.25 -0.74 3.67
C VAL A 10 7.76 0.62 3.19
N ILE A 11 8.77 0.65 2.32
CA ILE A 11 9.26 1.90 1.72
C ILE A 11 8.15 2.59 0.92
N ALA A 12 7.40 1.84 0.11
CA ALA A 12 6.29 2.38 -0.66
C ALA A 12 5.22 3.00 0.25
N LEU A 13 4.86 2.34 1.36
CA LEU A 13 3.91 2.86 2.35
C LEU A 13 4.43 4.13 3.02
N CYS A 14 5.70 4.16 3.45
CA CYS A 14 6.32 5.35 4.01
C CYS A 14 6.30 6.52 3.02
N LEU A 15 6.69 6.28 1.76
CA LEU A 15 6.68 7.31 0.72
C LEU A 15 5.26 7.77 0.39
N ALA A 16 4.27 6.87 0.40
CA ALA A 16 2.88 7.23 0.19
C ALA A 16 2.36 8.15 1.31
N VAL A 17 2.75 7.91 2.56
CA VAL A 17 2.38 8.78 3.70
C VAL A 17 3.13 10.12 3.65
N VAL A 18 4.43 10.10 3.34
CA VAL A 18 5.30 11.29 3.37
C VAL A 18 5.13 12.18 2.13
N ILE A 19 4.65 11.67 1.00
CA ILE A 19 4.60 12.42 -0.27
C ILE A 19 3.19 12.43 -0.90
N GLY A 20 2.36 11.43 -0.60
CA GLY A 20 1.01 11.27 -1.14
C GLY A 20 -0.11 12.24 -0.67
N PRO A 21 0.03 13.08 0.39
CA PRO A 21 -1.01 14.06 0.75
C PRO A 21 -1.22 15.14 -0.31
N GLN A 22 -0.30 15.25 -1.25
CA GLN A 22 -0.50 16.07 -2.41
C GLN A 22 -1.55 15.38 -3.29
N THR A 23 -2.73 15.98 -3.40
CA THR A 23 -3.86 15.60 -4.28
C THR A 23 -3.50 15.53 -5.77
N ARG A 24 -2.23 15.68 -6.10
CA ARG A 24 -1.68 15.75 -7.43
C ARG A 24 -1.06 14.39 -7.79
N PRO A 25 -1.56 13.70 -8.83
CA PRO A 25 -1.13 12.36 -9.23
C PRO A 25 0.40 12.16 -9.33
N TRP A 26 1.14 13.16 -9.82
CA TRP A 26 2.59 13.03 -10.07
C TRP A 26 3.45 12.91 -8.81
N THR A 27 2.91 13.23 -7.65
CA THR A 27 3.65 13.21 -6.37
C THR A 27 3.80 11.80 -5.82
N TRP A 28 2.95 10.88 -6.29
CA TRP A 28 2.93 9.47 -5.90
C TRP A 28 4.01 8.65 -6.62
N GLY A 29 4.74 9.22 -7.58
CA GLY A 29 5.74 8.54 -8.41
C GLY A 29 6.75 7.70 -7.62
N PRO A 30 7.43 8.25 -6.60
CA PRO A 30 8.39 7.48 -5.79
C PRO A 30 7.76 6.29 -5.07
N ALA A 31 6.56 6.48 -4.50
CA ALA A 31 5.83 5.40 -3.82
C ALA A 31 5.41 4.30 -4.79
N MET A 32 4.92 4.67 -5.98
CA MET A 32 4.53 3.73 -7.03
C MET A 32 5.73 2.96 -7.61
N LEU A 33 6.89 3.59 -7.74
CA LEU A 33 8.12 2.91 -8.16
C LEU A 33 8.58 1.88 -7.11
N ALA A 34 8.58 2.27 -5.82
CA ALA A 34 8.90 1.34 -4.74
C ALA A 34 7.91 0.16 -4.70
N LEU A 35 6.62 0.43 -4.91
CA LEU A 35 5.60 -0.62 -5.00
C LEU A 35 5.83 -1.53 -6.21
N GLY A 36 6.20 -0.98 -7.37
CA GLY A 36 6.57 -1.75 -8.55
C GLY A 36 7.73 -2.71 -8.29
N MET A 37 8.76 -2.25 -7.57
CA MET A 37 9.88 -3.10 -7.15
C MET A 37 9.43 -4.20 -6.17
N SER A 38 8.53 -3.87 -5.24
CA SER A 38 7.91 -4.84 -4.34
C SER A 38 7.17 -5.95 -5.10
N VAL A 39 6.37 -5.57 -6.09
CA VAL A 39 5.61 -6.50 -6.95
C VAL A 39 6.55 -7.36 -7.79
N ALA A 40 7.58 -6.75 -8.40
CA ALA A 40 8.58 -7.49 -9.19
C ALA A 40 9.29 -8.56 -8.35
N ALA A 41 9.62 -8.25 -7.09
CA ALA A 41 10.22 -9.20 -6.15
C ALA A 41 9.23 -10.28 -5.64
N ALA A 42 7.92 -10.00 -5.69
CA ALA A 42 6.83 -10.90 -5.31
C ALA A 42 6.48 -11.92 -6.41
N LEU A 43 6.59 -11.53 -7.70
CA LEU A 43 6.18 -12.37 -8.85
C LEU A 43 6.74 -13.81 -8.83
N PRO A 44 8.02 -14.07 -8.49
CA PRO A 44 8.54 -15.45 -8.49
C PRO A 44 7.87 -16.37 -7.48
N GLU A 45 7.28 -15.84 -6.40
CA GLU A 45 6.58 -16.65 -5.40
C GLU A 45 5.21 -17.14 -5.92
N PHE A 46 4.57 -16.40 -6.84
CA PHE A 46 3.28 -16.80 -7.43
C PHE A 46 3.37 -18.05 -8.30
N TRP A 47 4.55 -18.35 -8.85
CA TRP A 47 4.75 -19.56 -9.63
C TRP A 47 4.95 -20.82 -8.78
N LYS A 48 5.11 -20.68 -7.46
CA LYS A 48 5.18 -21.82 -6.55
C LYS A 48 3.77 -22.30 -6.22
N LYS A 49 3.48 -23.58 -6.44
CA LYS A 49 2.16 -24.22 -6.20
C LYS A 49 1.87 -24.47 -4.71
N THR A 50 2.27 -23.57 -3.82
CA THR A 50 1.96 -23.65 -2.39
C THR A 50 0.64 -22.93 -2.13
N LYS A 51 -0.39 -23.70 -1.76
CA LYS A 51 -1.69 -23.15 -1.33
C LYS A 51 -1.60 -22.77 0.14
N HIS A 52 -1.78 -21.50 0.46
CA HIS A 52 -1.96 -21.04 1.83
C HIS A 52 -3.45 -20.96 2.16
N LEU A 53 -3.83 -21.37 3.38
CA LEU A 53 -5.23 -21.39 3.84
C LEU A 53 -5.85 -19.98 3.90
N GLY A 54 -5.04 -18.90 3.93
CA GLY A 54 -5.49 -17.51 3.91
C GLY A 54 -5.83 -16.95 2.52
N ASP A 55 -5.51 -17.67 1.45
CA ASP A 55 -5.61 -17.17 0.06
C ASP A 55 -7.04 -16.73 -0.32
N LEU A 56 -8.08 -17.44 0.15
CA LEU A 56 -9.46 -17.12 -0.24
C LEU A 56 -9.94 -15.80 0.34
N THR A 57 -9.72 -15.58 1.64
CA THR A 57 -10.14 -14.35 2.32
C THR A 57 -9.39 -13.14 1.75
N LEU A 58 -8.09 -13.30 1.51
CA LEU A 58 -7.27 -12.27 0.88
C LEU A 58 -7.78 -11.94 -0.53
N LEU A 59 -8.12 -12.95 -1.33
CA LEU A 59 -8.62 -12.76 -2.69
C LEU A 59 -9.99 -12.09 -2.71
N VAL A 60 -10.92 -12.51 -1.86
CA VAL A 60 -12.25 -11.88 -1.74
C VAL A 60 -12.12 -10.41 -1.33
N PHE A 61 -11.28 -10.13 -0.33
CA PHE A 61 -11.03 -8.77 0.11
C PHE A 61 -10.35 -7.93 -0.99
N ALA A 62 -9.37 -8.50 -1.69
CA ALA A 62 -8.72 -7.86 -2.83
C ALA A 62 -9.71 -7.53 -3.94
N LEU A 63 -10.59 -8.46 -4.29
CA LEU A 63 -11.62 -8.26 -5.31
C LEU A 63 -12.57 -7.12 -4.90
N MET A 64 -13.00 -7.10 -3.64
CA MET A 64 -13.90 -6.06 -3.14
C MET A 64 -13.24 -4.67 -3.20
N VAL A 65 -12.02 -4.52 -2.71
CA VAL A 65 -11.29 -3.24 -2.68
C VAL A 65 -10.96 -2.74 -4.09
N THR A 66 -10.50 -3.64 -4.96
CA THR A 66 -10.15 -3.28 -6.34
C THR A 66 -11.40 -2.94 -7.16
N SER A 67 -12.49 -3.67 -6.97
CA SER A 67 -13.77 -3.36 -7.63
C SER A 67 -14.33 -2.02 -7.16
N TRP A 68 -14.15 -1.67 -5.87
CA TRP A 68 -14.53 -0.37 -5.34
C TRP A 68 -13.78 0.79 -6.02
N PHE A 69 -12.45 0.72 -6.10
CA PHE A 69 -11.66 1.77 -6.77
C PHE A 69 -11.91 1.82 -8.28
N ALA A 70 -12.06 0.67 -8.94
CA ALA A 70 -12.41 0.61 -10.35
C ALA A 70 -13.79 1.24 -10.63
N GLY A 71 -14.78 0.95 -9.78
CA GLY A 71 -16.10 1.56 -9.86
C GLY A 71 -16.05 3.07 -9.66
N ARG A 72 -15.32 3.55 -8.65
CA ARG A 72 -15.11 4.99 -8.44
C ARG A 72 -14.44 5.68 -9.63
N ALA A 73 -13.40 5.07 -10.19
CA ALA A 73 -12.73 5.61 -11.37
C ALA A 73 -13.68 5.69 -12.58
N TYR A 74 -14.51 4.65 -12.78
CA TYR A 74 -15.45 4.58 -13.90
C TYR A 74 -16.58 5.62 -13.80
N PHE A 75 -17.15 5.80 -12.61
CA PHE A 75 -18.23 6.75 -12.37
C PHE A 75 -17.75 8.17 -12.02
N SER A 76 -16.45 8.45 -12.11
CA SER A 76 -15.91 9.74 -11.72
C SER A 76 -16.39 10.86 -12.67
N PRO A 77 -16.99 11.94 -12.16
CA PRO A 77 -17.41 13.08 -12.97
C PRO A 77 -16.23 13.98 -13.39
N VAL A 78 -15.06 13.79 -12.79
CA VAL A 78 -13.86 14.62 -12.99
C VAL A 78 -12.68 13.72 -13.32
N ALA A 79 -12.02 13.99 -14.47
CA ALA A 79 -10.91 13.17 -14.96
C ALA A 79 -9.77 13.05 -13.95
N GLN A 80 -9.39 14.16 -13.30
CA GLN A 80 -8.30 14.16 -12.31
C GLN A 80 -8.60 13.29 -11.08
N LEU A 81 -9.88 13.21 -10.66
CA LEU A 81 -10.28 12.32 -9.57
C LEU A 81 -10.30 10.85 -10.01
N GLY A 82 -10.70 10.59 -11.27
CA GLY A 82 -10.64 9.26 -11.86
C GLY A 82 -9.20 8.75 -11.97
N GLU A 83 -8.26 9.60 -12.37
CA GLU A 83 -6.83 9.29 -12.39
C GLU A 83 -6.30 8.95 -10.99
N ALA A 84 -6.65 9.73 -9.97
CA ALA A 84 -6.28 9.41 -8.58
C ALA A 84 -6.85 8.06 -8.14
N ASP A 85 -8.10 7.75 -8.49
CA ASP A 85 -8.73 6.45 -8.18
C ASP A 85 -8.06 5.28 -8.93
N LEU A 86 -7.58 5.49 -10.16
CA LEU A 86 -6.77 4.50 -10.89
C LEU A 86 -5.41 4.27 -10.23
N MET A 87 -4.78 5.32 -9.67
CA MET A 87 -3.54 5.17 -8.90
C MET A 87 -3.77 4.39 -7.61
N LEU A 88 -4.87 4.66 -6.91
CA LEU A 88 -5.26 3.89 -5.72
C LEU A 88 -5.58 2.43 -6.06
N LEU A 89 -6.22 2.18 -7.21
CA LEU A 89 -6.45 0.84 -7.73
C LEU A 89 -5.12 0.10 -7.98
N ALA A 90 -4.17 0.73 -8.68
CA ALA A 90 -2.86 0.17 -8.93
C ALA A 90 -2.08 -0.07 -7.61
N GLY A 91 -2.18 0.86 -6.67
CA GLY A 91 -1.65 0.76 -5.32
C GLY A 91 -2.19 -0.46 -4.57
N ALA A 92 -3.52 -0.61 -4.56
CA ALA A 92 -4.20 -1.72 -3.91
C ALA A 92 -3.80 -3.07 -4.52
N LEU A 93 -3.82 -3.19 -5.86
CA LEU A 93 -3.39 -4.40 -6.57
C LEU A 93 -1.95 -4.77 -6.24
N GLY A 94 -1.02 -3.81 -6.32
CA GLY A 94 0.38 -4.04 -6.01
C GLY A 94 0.61 -4.47 -4.56
N ALA A 95 -0.13 -3.88 -3.62
CA ALA A 95 -0.07 -4.26 -2.20
C ALA A 95 -0.59 -5.69 -1.99
N PHE A 96 -1.73 -6.06 -2.58
CA PHE A 96 -2.26 -7.43 -2.47
C PHE A 96 -1.33 -8.48 -3.05
N ILE A 97 -0.74 -8.20 -4.21
CA ILE A 97 0.26 -9.08 -4.83
C ILE A 97 1.46 -9.26 -3.90
N SER A 98 1.97 -8.16 -3.35
CA SER A 98 3.13 -8.19 -2.45
C SER A 98 2.84 -8.95 -1.15
N ILE A 99 1.68 -8.68 -0.52
CA ILE A 99 1.26 -9.34 0.73
C ILE A 99 1.13 -10.85 0.54
N ARG A 100 0.53 -11.29 -0.57
CA ARG A 100 0.41 -12.72 -0.87
C ARG A 100 1.75 -13.43 -0.99
N ALA A 101 2.77 -12.75 -1.54
CA ALA A 101 4.13 -13.30 -1.62
C ALA A 101 4.89 -13.26 -0.29
N ILE A 102 4.44 -12.44 0.66
CA ILE A 102 5.00 -12.31 2.02
C ILE A 102 4.43 -13.37 2.96
N GLU A 103 3.16 -13.72 2.78
CA GLU A 103 2.46 -14.73 3.60
C GLU A 103 3.24 -16.04 3.67
N GLY A 104 3.40 -16.57 4.89
CA GLY A 104 4.11 -17.82 5.13
C GLY A 104 5.62 -17.65 5.32
N ASN A 105 6.18 -16.45 5.09
CA ASN A 105 7.58 -16.15 5.40
C ASN A 105 7.71 -15.29 6.67
N LYS A 106 8.07 -15.93 7.79
CA LYS A 106 8.19 -15.28 9.11
C LYS A 106 9.05 -14.01 9.12
N THR A 107 10.15 -13.99 8.37
CA THR A 107 11.04 -12.82 8.33
C THR A 107 10.40 -11.67 7.57
N ALA A 108 9.79 -11.96 6.41
CA ALA A 108 9.12 -10.96 5.59
C ALA A 108 7.89 -10.38 6.31
N GLU A 109 7.09 -11.23 6.96
CA GLU A 109 5.97 -10.82 7.80
C GLU A 109 6.42 -9.91 8.95
N ARG A 110 7.52 -10.27 9.62
CA ARG A 110 8.07 -9.45 10.72
C ARG A 110 8.51 -8.07 10.24
N ILE A 111 9.16 -7.98 9.06
CA ILE A 111 9.53 -6.70 8.46
C ILE A 111 8.28 -5.84 8.18
N LEU A 112 7.24 -6.44 7.58
CA LEU A 112 6.00 -5.75 7.25
C LEU A 112 5.29 -5.26 8.52
N LEU A 113 5.16 -6.12 9.53
CA LEU A 113 4.53 -5.79 10.81
C LEU A 113 5.25 -4.65 11.53
N TRP A 114 6.58 -4.67 11.57
CA TRP A 114 7.36 -3.56 12.15
C TRP A 114 7.18 -2.27 11.35
N GLY A 115 7.16 -2.35 10.02
CA GLY A 115 6.91 -1.19 9.15
C GLY A 115 5.55 -0.56 9.43
N ILE A 116 4.49 -1.38 9.49
CA ILE A 116 3.13 -0.93 9.81
C ILE A 116 3.07 -0.36 11.23
N ALA A 117 3.69 -1.01 12.21
CA ALA A 117 3.71 -0.54 13.60
C ALA A 117 4.41 0.83 13.74
N LEU A 118 5.53 1.04 13.03
CA LEU A 118 6.22 2.34 12.98
C LEU A 118 5.33 3.42 12.36
N LEU A 119 4.69 3.12 11.22
CA LEU A 119 3.76 4.06 10.57
C LEU A 119 2.56 4.40 11.46
N LEU A 120 2.00 3.41 12.16
CA LEU A 120 0.90 3.64 13.10
C LEU A 120 1.34 4.53 14.27
N THR A 121 2.54 4.26 14.82
CA THR A 121 3.10 5.08 15.90
C THR A 121 3.33 6.51 15.46
N ALA A 122 3.84 6.72 14.24
CA ALA A 122 4.02 8.04 13.66
C ALA A 122 2.67 8.78 13.49
N ASN A 123 1.63 8.09 13.03
CA ASN A 123 0.28 8.65 12.93
C ASN A 123 -0.29 9.04 14.30
N VAL A 124 -0.18 8.17 15.30
CA VAL A 124 -0.64 8.48 16.68
C VAL A 124 0.09 9.69 17.25
N TRP A 125 1.40 9.81 17.01
CA TRP A 125 2.17 10.96 17.44
C TRP A 125 1.72 12.26 16.74
N ALA A 126 1.51 12.22 15.42
CA ALA A 126 1.03 13.37 14.66
C ALA A 126 -0.36 13.84 15.13
N ILE A 127 -1.29 12.90 15.35
CA ILE A 127 -2.61 13.19 15.91
C ILE A 127 -2.49 13.78 17.32
N GLY A 128 -1.64 13.20 18.17
CA GLY A 128 -1.39 13.73 19.51
C GLY A 128 -0.88 15.16 19.51
N LYS A 129 -0.02 15.51 18.54
CA LYS A 129 0.43 16.89 18.33
C LYS A 129 -0.69 17.82 17.86
N GLN A 130 -1.54 17.37 16.94
CA GLN A 130 -2.69 18.16 16.47
C GLN A 130 -3.72 18.44 17.57
N VAL A 131 -3.90 17.52 18.53
CA VAL A 131 -4.80 17.73 19.67
C VAL A 131 -4.25 18.80 20.63
N ILE A 132 -2.92 18.85 20.82
CA ILE A 132 -2.26 19.84 21.68
C ILE A 132 -2.19 21.21 21.01
N ASP A 133 -1.89 21.23 19.71
CA ASP A 133 -1.79 22.43 18.88
C ASP A 133 -2.59 22.24 17.59
N PRO A 134 -3.85 22.76 17.52
CA PRO A 134 -4.68 22.64 16.33
C PRO A 134 -4.10 23.34 15.09
N ALA A 135 -3.13 24.26 15.25
CA ALA A 135 -2.44 24.89 14.14
C ALA A 135 -1.30 24.02 13.58
N TYR A 136 -0.93 22.93 14.25
CA TYR A 136 0.03 21.96 13.75
C TYR A 136 -0.54 21.22 12.52
N SER A 137 -0.11 21.66 11.33
CA SER A 137 -0.24 20.85 10.13
C SER A 137 1.04 20.02 9.98
N PRO A 138 0.99 18.69 10.10
CA PRO A 138 2.12 17.90 9.68
C PRO A 138 2.34 18.18 8.19
N LEU A 139 3.53 18.70 7.86
CA LEU A 139 4.00 18.72 6.48
C LEU A 139 4.26 17.26 6.11
N PHE A 140 3.23 16.63 5.56
CA PHE A 140 3.38 15.44 4.76
C PHE A 140 3.26 15.92 3.31
#